data_AF-A0A2U1W2E1-F1
#
_entry.id   AF-A0A2U1W2E1-F1
#
_cell.length_a   1.000
_cell.length_b   1.000
_cell.length_c   1.000
_cell.angle_alpha   90.00
_cell.angle_beta   90.00
_cell.angle_gamma   90.00
#
_symmetry.space_group_name_H-M   'P 1'
#
loop_
_entity.id
_entity.type
_entity.pdbx_description
1 polymer ?
#
loop_
_entity_poly.entity_id
_entity_poly.type
_entity_poly.pdbx_seq_one_letter_code
_entity_poly.pdbx_strand_id
1 'polypeptide(L)'
;MWVRAALAAALMLAPALLASGARAAEGGGNGCPWAQDVKLDFGDGRTLTVPQAIFDPKNPNTAIDGYELRPNIETLSLTIYAPRGEVWQAALTRIAGGKRCTAFYVGRPARVEEDGPSDRVAER
;
A
#
# COMPACT_ATOMS: atom_id res chain seq x y z
N MET A 1 -28.88 -49.29 29.97
CA MET A 1 -28.06 -48.06 30.01
C MET A 1 -27.53 -47.84 28.59
N TRP A 2 -28.19 -46.95 27.85
CA TRP A 2 -27.73 -46.09 26.75
C TRP A 2 -26.72 -46.61 25.69
N VAL A 3 -27.27 -46.77 24.48
CA VAL A 3 -26.64 -46.77 23.16
C VAL A 3 -25.97 -45.41 22.87
N ARG A 4 -24.80 -45.40 22.20
CA ARG A 4 -24.20 -44.38 21.27
C ARG A 4 -22.66 -44.51 21.31
N ALA A 5 -21.87 -44.36 20.26
CA ALA A 5 -22.05 -43.98 18.87
C ALA A 5 -20.71 -44.26 18.15
N ALA A 6 -20.74 -44.75 16.92
CA ALA A 6 -19.58 -44.66 16.02
C ALA A 6 -20.10 -44.67 14.58
N LEU A 7 -20.54 -43.51 14.11
CA LEU A 7 -20.82 -43.28 12.70
C LEU A 7 -20.52 -41.82 12.38
N ALA A 8 -19.40 -41.58 11.69
CA ALA A 8 -19.19 -40.47 10.76
C ALA A 8 -17.80 -40.61 10.11
N ALA A 9 -17.63 -41.65 9.29
CA ALA A 9 -16.64 -41.64 8.23
C ALA A 9 -17.38 -41.25 6.94
N ALA A 10 -17.26 -39.99 6.51
CA ALA A 10 -17.65 -39.57 5.17
C ALA A 10 -17.18 -38.13 4.89
N LEU A 11 -16.25 -38.01 3.94
CA LEU A 11 -16.01 -36.87 3.03
C LEU A 11 -15.66 -35.51 3.67
N MET A 12 -14.59 -34.82 3.30
CA MET A 12 -14.34 -34.21 1.98
C MET A 12 -12.84 -33.85 1.91
N LEU A 13 -12.08 -34.41 0.97
CA LEU A 13 -11.66 -33.78 -0.29
C LEU A 13 -10.78 -32.50 -0.15
N ALA A 14 -9.49 -32.73 -0.47
CA ALA A 14 -8.53 -31.83 -1.12
C ALA A 14 -8.07 -30.54 -0.42
N PRO A 15 -6.75 -30.44 -0.16
CA PRO A 15 -6.03 -29.20 -0.38
C PRO A 15 -4.87 -29.44 -1.35
N ALA A 16 -5.19 -29.76 -2.60
CA ALA A 16 -4.34 -29.38 -3.72
C ALA A 16 -5.03 -28.17 -4.37
N LEU A 17 -4.26 -27.16 -4.77
CA LEU A 17 -4.68 -25.86 -5.32
C LEU A 17 -4.88 -24.76 -4.27
N LEU A 18 -3.78 -24.20 -3.79
CA LEU A 18 -3.53 -22.75 -3.59
C LEU A 18 -2.30 -22.56 -2.70
N ALA A 19 -1.18 -23.16 -3.14
CA ALA A 19 0.14 -22.66 -2.78
C ALA A 19 0.38 -21.36 -3.58
N SER A 20 -0.39 -20.32 -3.27
CA SER A 20 0.01 -18.96 -3.60
C SER A 20 1.20 -18.66 -2.71
N GLY A 21 2.41 -18.83 -3.26
CA GLY A 21 3.64 -18.46 -2.59
C GLY A 21 3.61 -16.96 -2.30
N ALA A 22 3.09 -16.59 -1.13
CA ALA A 22 3.42 -15.33 -0.51
C ALA A 22 4.93 -15.38 -0.25
N ARG A 23 5.70 -14.74 -1.11
CA ARG A 23 7.11 -14.48 -0.84
C ARG A 23 7.13 -13.45 0.27
N ALA A 24 7.08 -13.94 1.52
CA ALA A 24 7.53 -13.17 2.64
C ALA A 24 8.99 -12.79 2.32
N ALA A 25 9.25 -11.49 2.12
CA ALA A 25 10.60 -11.00 1.99
C ALA A 25 11.37 -11.44 3.25
N GLU A 26 12.30 -12.37 3.09
CA GLU A 26 13.15 -12.83 4.17
C GLU A 26 14.01 -11.66 4.64
N GLY A 27 13.64 -11.07 5.77
CA GLY A 27 14.40 -10.06 6.50
C GLY A 27 14.41 -10.44 7.98
N GLY A 28 15.48 -11.08 8.42
CA GLY A 28 15.67 -11.54 9.79
C GLY A 28 15.56 -10.42 10.85
N GLY A 29 15.21 -10.84 12.08
CA GLY A 29 14.89 -10.02 13.26
C GLY A 29 15.62 -8.69 13.40
N ASN A 30 14.93 -7.61 13.05
CA ASN A 30 15.08 -6.20 13.49
C ASN A 30 14.31 -5.23 12.56
N GLY A 31 13.69 -5.73 11.48
CA GLY A 31 12.80 -4.95 10.63
C GLY A 31 11.49 -4.59 11.33
N CYS A 32 10.86 -3.51 10.87
CA CYS A 32 9.54 -3.14 11.35
C CYS A 32 8.52 -4.24 11.06
N PRO A 33 7.86 -4.83 12.07
CA PRO A 33 6.92 -5.93 11.83
C PRO A 33 5.68 -5.50 11.03
N TRP A 34 5.46 -4.20 10.92
CA TRP A 34 4.37 -3.56 10.17
C TRP A 34 4.85 -2.85 8.90
N ALA A 35 6.14 -2.97 8.53
CA ALA A 35 6.59 -2.57 7.20
C ALA A 35 6.12 -3.62 6.19
N GLN A 36 5.12 -3.24 5.40
CA GLN A 36 4.55 -4.09 4.36
C GLN A 36 4.41 -3.30 3.07
N ASP A 37 4.57 -3.97 1.93
CA ASP A 37 4.30 -3.37 0.64
C ASP A 37 2.81 -2.99 0.54
N VAL A 38 2.55 -1.77 0.08
CA VAL A 38 1.19 -1.23 0.03
C VAL A 38 0.65 -1.35 -1.38
N LYS A 39 -0.49 -2.02 -1.54
CA LYS A 39 -1.19 -2.08 -2.82
C LYS A 39 -2.11 -0.87 -2.95
N LEU A 40 -1.77 0.04 -3.85
CA LEU A 40 -2.61 1.17 -4.23
C LEU A 40 -3.63 0.73 -5.27
N ASP A 41 -4.88 1.14 -5.05
CA ASP A 41 -5.97 0.98 -6.00
C ASP A 41 -6.41 2.38 -6.44
N PHE A 42 -6.34 2.66 -7.74
CA PHE A 42 -6.68 3.96 -8.31
C PHE A 42 -8.18 4.12 -8.61
N GLY A 43 -9.01 3.12 -8.30
CA GLY A 43 -10.45 3.13 -8.54
C GLY A 43 -10.89 2.88 -9.99
N ASP A 44 -9.95 2.83 -10.93
CA ASP A 44 -10.17 2.54 -12.37
C ASP A 44 -9.78 1.10 -12.77
N GLY A 45 -9.51 0.26 -11.77
CA GLY A 45 -9.05 -1.12 -11.94
C GLY A 45 -7.54 -1.28 -12.06
N ARG A 46 -6.76 -0.18 -12.12
CA ARG A 46 -5.29 -0.25 -12.02
C ARG A 46 -4.87 -0.37 -10.56
N THR A 47 -3.84 -1.16 -10.33
CA THR A 47 -3.23 -1.30 -9.01
C THR A 47 -1.72 -1.21 -9.09
N LEU A 48 -1.10 -0.52 -8.12
CA LEU A 48 0.35 -0.37 -8.02
C LEU A 48 0.82 -0.89 -6.66
N THR A 49 1.86 -1.73 -6.65
CA THR A 49 2.48 -2.19 -5.39
C THR A 49 3.63 -1.27 -5.04
N VAL A 50 3.52 -0.60 -3.89
CA VAL A 50 4.45 0.41 -3.41
C VAL A 50 5.27 -0.18 -2.26
N PRO A 51 6.53 -0.57 -2.50
CA PRO A 51 7.41 -1.04 -1.44
C PRO A 51 7.75 0.05 -0.42
N GLN A 52 7.92 -0.34 0.84
CA GLN A 52 8.24 0.59 1.94
C GLN A 52 9.54 1.37 1.74
N ALA A 53 10.49 0.79 0.98
CA ALA A 53 11.78 1.42 0.67
C ALA A 53 11.65 2.77 -0.05
N ILE A 54 10.53 3.04 -0.71
CA ILE A 54 10.29 4.31 -1.41
C ILE A 54 10.17 5.48 -0.43
N PHE A 55 9.74 5.22 0.80
CA PHE A 55 9.61 6.25 1.83
C PHE A 55 10.93 6.55 2.56
N ASP A 56 12.06 6.03 2.07
CA ASP A 56 13.38 6.43 2.57
C ASP A 56 13.65 7.89 2.15
N PRO A 57 13.80 8.83 3.09
CA PRO A 57 14.08 10.23 2.77
C PRO A 57 15.38 10.44 2.00
N LYS A 58 16.28 9.45 1.98
CA LYS A 58 17.52 9.49 1.19
C LYS A 58 17.28 9.25 -0.31
N ASN A 59 16.12 8.71 -0.68
CA ASN A 59 15.81 8.38 -2.07
C ASN A 59 14.38 8.84 -2.44
N PRO A 60 14.17 10.17 -2.49
CA PRO A 60 12.82 10.76 -2.49
C PRO A 60 12.05 10.59 -3.80
N ASN A 61 12.67 10.13 -4.88
CA ASN A 61 12.02 9.93 -6.17
C ASN A 61 12.34 8.51 -6.65
N THR A 62 11.30 7.70 -6.83
CA THR A 62 11.45 6.32 -7.33
C THR A 62 10.45 6.08 -8.45
N ALA A 63 10.92 5.47 -9.54
CA ALA A 63 10.06 5.05 -10.64
C ALA A 63 9.78 3.55 -10.56
N ILE A 64 8.50 3.15 -10.62
CA ILE A 64 8.05 1.75 -10.59
C ILE A 64 6.92 1.58 -11.59
N ASP A 65 6.99 0.56 -12.44
CA ASP A 65 5.95 0.21 -13.42
C ASP A 65 5.54 1.40 -14.33
N GLY A 66 6.47 2.31 -14.61
CA GLY A 66 6.24 3.52 -15.40
C GLY A 66 5.55 4.67 -14.65
N TYR A 67 5.28 4.50 -13.35
CA TYR A 67 4.83 5.55 -12.45
C TYR A 67 6.03 6.20 -11.77
N GLU A 68 6.02 7.52 -11.64
CA GLU A 68 6.97 8.25 -10.80
C GLU A 68 6.31 8.56 -9.45
N LEU A 69 6.94 8.09 -8.38
CA LEU A 69 6.46 8.24 -7.01
C LEU A 69 7.33 9.28 -6.29
N ARG A 70 6.67 10.31 -5.76
CA ARG A 70 7.28 11.39 -4.98
C ARG A 70 6.65 11.47 -3.60
N PRO A 71 7.15 10.70 -2.62
CA PRO A 71 6.79 10.86 -1.23
C PRO A 71 7.30 12.19 -0.65
N ASN A 72 6.44 12.89 0.06
CA ASN A 72 6.78 14.01 0.91
C ASN A 72 6.50 13.61 2.37
N ILE A 73 7.57 13.28 3.10
CA ILE A 73 7.50 12.78 4.48
C ILE A 73 7.13 13.90 5.47
N GLU A 74 7.41 15.16 5.14
CA GLU A 74 7.10 16.31 5.99
C GLU A 74 5.60 16.61 5.98
N THR A 75 4.99 16.62 4.79
CA THR A 75 3.54 16.85 4.62
C THR A 75 2.73 15.56 4.69
N LEU A 76 3.40 14.41 4.84
CA LEU A 76 2.81 13.08 4.82
C LEU A 76 1.88 12.89 3.61
N SER A 77 2.41 13.17 2.41
CA SER A 77 1.69 12.98 1.15
C SER A 77 2.54 12.20 0.15
N LEU A 78 1.90 11.47 -0.75
CA LEU A 78 2.53 10.78 -1.86
C LEU A 78 1.92 11.29 -3.16
N THR A 79 2.74 11.93 -3.98
CA THR A 79 2.34 12.31 -5.34
C THR A 79 2.78 11.22 -6.30
N ILE A 80 1.87 10.81 -7.17
CA ILE A 80 2.03 9.71 -8.12
C ILE A 80 1.80 10.28 -9.51
N TYR A 81 2.83 10.30 -10.34
CA TYR A 81 2.72 10.68 -11.74
C TYR A 81 2.55 9.41 -12.58
N ALA A 82 1.39 9.27 -13.20
CA ALA A 82 1.10 8.17 -14.10
C ALA A 82 1.78 8.38 -15.46
N PRO A 83 2.10 7.30 -16.21
CA PRO A 83 2.71 7.39 -17.53
C PRO A 83 1.85 8.12 -18.57
N ARG A 84 0.55 8.28 -18.31
CA ARG A 84 -0.39 9.02 -19.16
C ARG A 84 -0.51 10.51 -18.80
N GLY A 85 0.34 11.02 -17.89
CA GLY A 85 0.32 12.41 -17.44
C GLY A 85 -0.70 12.73 -16.35
N GLU A 86 -1.43 11.73 -15.86
CA GLU A 86 -2.36 11.90 -14.74
C GLU A 86 -1.59 12.01 -13.43
N VAL A 87 -1.99 12.96 -12.58
CA VAL A 87 -1.42 13.12 -11.24
C VAL A 87 -2.42 12.64 -10.21
N TRP A 88 -1.95 11.79 -9.31
CA TRP A 88 -2.70 11.29 -8.18
C TRP A 88 -1.98 11.65 -6.89
N GLN A 89 -2.74 11.90 -5.84
CA GLN A 89 -2.20 12.17 -4.52
C GLN A 89 -2.84 11.26 -3.48
N ALA A 90 -2.02 10.65 -2.64
CA ALA A 90 -2.47 9.85 -1.51
C ALA A 90 -1.93 10.44 -0.20
N ALA A 91 -2.72 10.36 0.86
CA ALA A 91 -2.25 10.69 2.20
C ALA A 91 -1.34 9.58 2.71
N LEU A 92 -0.24 9.94 3.38
CA LEU A 92 0.62 9.02 4.10
C LEU A 92 0.27 9.06 5.59
N THR A 93 0.38 7.91 6.24
CA THR A 93 0.33 7.81 7.69
C THR A 93 1.62 7.20 8.17
N ARG A 94 2.40 7.98 8.91
CA ARG A 94 3.60 7.48 9.56
C ARG A 94 3.20 6.65 10.77
N ILE A 95 3.51 5.37 10.72
CA ILE A 95 3.46 4.50 11.89
C ILE A 95 4.88 4.54 12.48
N ALA A 96 4.99 4.57 13.80
CA ALA A 96 6.27 4.59 14.50
C ALA A 96 6.24 3.60 15.66
N GLY A 97 7.27 2.75 15.72
CA GLY A 97 7.42 1.66 16.68
C GLY A 97 8.74 1.79 17.41
N GLY A 98 8.87 2.79 18.28
CA GLY A 98 10.13 3.08 18.97
C GLY A 98 11.18 3.72 18.05
N LYS A 99 12.44 3.78 18.52
CA LYS A 99 13.50 4.64 17.90
C LYS A 99 14.01 4.18 16.54
N ARG A 100 13.86 2.90 16.21
CA ARG A 100 14.51 2.25 15.04
C ARG A 100 13.52 1.84 13.96
N CYS A 101 12.23 2.06 14.19
CA CYS A 101 11.21 1.45 13.36
C CYS A 101 10.16 2.48 12.96
N THR A 102 10.26 2.88 11.69
CA THR A 102 9.36 3.80 10.98
C THR A 102 8.93 3.12 9.68
N ALA A 103 7.65 3.21 9.35
CA ALA A 103 7.07 2.75 8.09
C ALA A 103 5.82 3.58 7.81
N PHE A 104 5.31 3.48 6.59
CA PHE A 104 4.26 4.37 6.11
C PHE A 104 3.13 3.57 5.52
N TYR A 105 1.92 3.86 5.99
CA TYR A 105 0.71 3.44 5.31
C TYR A 105 0.32 4.50 4.27
N VAL A 106 -0.22 4.04 3.14
CA VAL A 106 -0.68 4.92 2.07
C VAL A 106 -2.19 4.81 1.98
N GLY A 107 -2.86 5.94 2.08
CA GLY A 107 -4.30 6.04 1.89
C GLY A 107 -4.71 5.80 0.43
N ARG A 108 -6.02 5.82 0.18
CA ARG A 108 -6.55 5.75 -1.18
C ARG A 108 -6.05 6.96 -1.99
N PRO A 109 -5.45 6.76 -3.17
CA PRO A 109 -5.08 7.86 -4.05
C PRO A 109 -6.34 8.56 -4.60
N ALA A 110 -6.33 9.89 -4.59
CA ALA A 110 -7.29 10.75 -5.23
C ALA A 110 -6.65 11.43 -6.43
N ARG A 111 -7.39 11.58 -7.53
CA ARG A 111 -6.88 12.29 -8.70
C ARG A 111 -6.79 13.77 -8.36
N VAL A 112 -5.65 14.39 -8.67
CA VAL A 112 -5.49 15.84 -8.57
C VAL A 112 -6.00 16.41 -9.89
N GLU A 113 -7.19 17.00 -9.87
CA GLU A 113 -7.56 17.95 -10.93
C GLU A 113 -6.77 19.23 -10.66
N GLU A 114 -6.01 19.70 -11.65
CA GLU A 114 -5.49 21.06 -11.62
C GLU A 114 -6.70 22.00 -11.64
N ASP A 115 -7.14 22.44 -10.46
CA ASP A 115 -7.94 23.66 -10.36
C ASP A 115 -7.05 24.78 -10.94
N GLY A 116 -7.33 25.16 -12.17
CA GLY A 116 -6.75 26.35 -12.81
C GLY A 116 -6.90 27.58 -11.90
N PRO A 117 -6.08 28.62 -12.12
CA PRO A 117 -5.84 29.71 -11.18
C PRO A 117 -7.13 30.20 -10.52
N SER A 118 -7.16 30.11 -9.19
CA SER A 118 -8.18 30.70 -8.34
C SER A 118 -8.04 32.22 -8.35
N ASP A 119 -8.34 32.85 -9.48
CA ASP A 119 -8.51 34.30 -9.64
C ASP A 119 -9.83 34.76 -9.01
N ARG A 120 -10.04 34.40 -7.73
CA ARG A 120 -11.02 35.05 -6.87
C ARG A 120 -10.30 35.83 -5.78
N VAL A 121 -9.48 36.78 -6.22
CA VAL A 121 -9.34 38.05 -5.50
C VAL A 121 -10.70 38.73 -5.60
N ALA A 122 -11.55 38.47 -4.61
CA ALA A 122 -12.73 39.29 -4.40
C ALA A 122 -12.25 40.68 -3.96
N GLU A 123 -12.22 41.61 -4.91
CA GLU A 123 -12.22 43.05 -4.62
C GLU A 123 -13.37 43.35 -3.63
N ARG A 124 -13.00 43.83 -2.45
CA ARG A 124 -13.87 44.63 -1.57
C ARG A 124 -13.02 45.64 -0.81
#